data_AF-A0A1H9Z292-F1
#
_entry.id   AF-A0A1H9Z292-F1
#
_cell.length_a   1.000
_cell.length_b   1.000
_cell.length_c   1.000
_cell.angle_alpha   90.00
_cell.angle_beta   90.00
_cell.angle_gamma   90.00
#
_symmetry.space_group_name_H-M   'P 1'
#
loop_
_entity.id
_entity.type
_entity.pdbx_description
1 polymer ?
#
loop_
_entity_poly.entity_id
_entity_poly.type
_entity_poly.pdbx_seq_one_letter_code
_entity_poly.pdbx_strand_id
1 'polypeptide(L)'
;MNYKPYRPLKAIGYSLLIWAIGFVCGTVVFMTPALSEIPSIEYVSKMPAISVPLLIASLIVIPYLSKRYLENAVDKIAEATVLGVIFLVINVLLDLLMYLTIYDQDYYTYISIWISYAFILILPMYTGKRMQN
;
A
#
# COMPACT_ATOMS: atom_id res chain seq x y z
N MET A 1 6.75 -17.23 21.94
CA MET A 1 5.73 -17.95 21.14
C MET A 1 6.08 -17.78 19.67
N ASN A 2 6.19 -18.87 18.92
CA ASN A 2 6.50 -18.82 17.48
C ASN A 2 5.17 -18.69 16.72
N TYR A 3 4.73 -17.45 16.48
CA TYR A 3 3.47 -17.17 15.77
C TYR A 3 3.66 -17.50 14.28
N LYS A 4 2.84 -18.41 13.75
CA LYS A 4 2.86 -18.77 12.33
C LYS A 4 1.66 -18.12 11.63
N PRO A 5 1.89 -17.28 10.60
CA PRO A 5 0.80 -16.64 9.87
C PRO A 5 -0.13 -17.69 9.25
N TYR A 6 -1.43 -17.42 9.27
CA TYR A 6 -2.46 -18.35 8.81
C TYR A 6 -2.32 -18.68 7.31
N ARG A 7 -1.92 -17.71 6.45
CA ARG A 7 -1.73 -17.89 4.98
C ARG A 7 -0.66 -16.97 4.38
N PRO A 8 0.63 -17.12 4.72
CA PRO A 8 1.68 -16.16 4.36
C PRO A 8 1.81 -15.92 2.85
N LEU A 9 1.65 -16.97 2.03
CA LEU A 9 1.72 -16.85 0.57
C LEU A 9 0.60 -15.96 0.00
N LYS A 10 -0.61 -16.04 0.60
CA LYS A 10 -1.76 -15.22 0.20
C LYS A 10 -1.54 -13.76 0.61
N ALA A 11 -0.93 -13.51 1.77
CA ALA A 11 -0.54 -12.17 2.21
C ALA A 11 0.47 -11.54 1.25
N ILE A 12 1.51 -12.29 0.85
CA ILE A 12 2.49 -11.85 -0.15
C ILE A 12 1.79 -11.51 -1.47
N GLY A 13 0.95 -12.42 -1.98
CA GLY A 13 0.22 -12.19 -3.24
C GLY A 13 -0.68 -10.95 -3.21
N TYR A 14 -1.36 -10.69 -2.09
CA TYR A 14 -2.15 -9.47 -1.91
C TYR A 14 -1.30 -8.21 -1.82
N SER A 15 -0.13 -8.30 -1.20
CA SER A 15 0.82 -7.18 -1.18
C SER A 15 1.31 -6.83 -2.59
N LEU A 16 1.65 -7.85 -3.39
CA LEU A 16 2.06 -7.66 -4.78
C LEU A 16 0.93 -7.07 -5.62
N LEU A 17 -0.32 -7.46 -5.35
CA LEU A 17 -1.49 -6.88 -6.03
C LEU A 17 -1.65 -5.39 -5.71
N ILE A 18 -1.51 -4.99 -4.44
CA ILE A 18 -1.55 -3.58 -4.02
C ILE A 18 -0.47 -2.78 -4.77
N TRP A 19 0.75 -3.31 -4.79
CA TRP A 19 1.87 -2.67 -5.48
C TRP A 19 1.63 -2.57 -6.99
N ALA A 20 1.14 -3.63 -7.63
CA ALA A 20 0.84 -3.66 -9.06
C ALA A 20 -0.22 -2.61 -9.45
N ILE A 21 -1.24 -2.38 -8.62
CA ILE A 21 -2.21 -1.30 -8.85
C ILE A 21 -1.51 0.06 -8.84
N GLY A 22 -0.60 0.27 -7.88
CA GLY A 22 0.29 1.44 -7.82
C GLY A 22 1.09 1.63 -9.11
N PHE A 23 1.77 0.58 -9.53
CA PHE A 23 2.62 0.57 -10.71
C PHE A 23 1.83 0.85 -12.01
N VAL A 24 0.67 0.23 -12.19
CA VAL A 24 -0.20 0.47 -13.36
C VAL A 24 -0.71 1.91 -13.37
N CYS A 25 -1.16 2.43 -12.23
CA CYS A 25 -1.59 3.82 -12.12
C CYS A 25 -0.45 4.80 -12.47
N GLY A 26 0.75 4.54 -11.96
CA GLY A 26 1.94 5.31 -12.31
C GLY A 26 2.23 5.26 -13.82
N THR A 27 2.21 4.07 -14.41
CA THR A 27 2.46 3.88 -15.84
C THR A 27 1.47 4.66 -16.70
N VAL A 28 0.17 4.63 -16.37
CA VAL A 28 -0.86 5.39 -17.09
C VAL A 28 -0.59 6.89 -17.04
N VAL A 29 -0.23 7.41 -15.86
CA VAL A 29 0.09 8.84 -15.71
C VAL A 29 1.34 9.23 -16.50
N PHE A 30 2.41 8.44 -16.43
CA PHE A 30 3.64 8.72 -17.19
C PHE A 30 3.44 8.64 -18.71
N MET A 31 2.54 7.78 -19.18
CA MET A 31 2.23 7.64 -20.61
C MET A 31 1.21 8.66 -21.11
N THR A 32 0.64 9.50 -20.23
CA THR A 32 -0.37 10.51 -20.58
C THR A 32 0.20 11.91 -20.33
N PRO A 33 0.66 12.66 -21.35
CA PRO A 33 1.33 13.95 -21.18
C PRO A 33 0.55 14.95 -20.32
N ALA A 34 -0.76 15.04 -20.52
CA ALA A 34 -1.63 15.93 -19.76
C ALA A 34 -1.65 15.65 -18.24
N LEU A 35 -1.31 14.42 -17.81
CA LEU A 35 -1.27 14.03 -16.41
C LEU A 35 0.15 14.11 -15.82
N SER A 36 1.18 13.85 -16.62
CA SER A 36 2.58 13.93 -16.17
C SER A 36 3.08 15.36 -16.01
N GLU A 37 2.47 16.33 -16.70
CA GLU A 37 2.80 17.76 -16.61
C GLU A 37 2.10 18.49 -15.45
N ILE A 38 1.27 17.79 -14.67
CA ILE A 38 0.60 18.40 -13.51
C ILE A 38 1.67 18.81 -12.47
N PRO A 39 1.68 20.08 -12.03
CA PRO A 39 2.69 20.58 -11.11
C PRO A 39 2.64 19.83 -9.78
N SER A 40 3.82 19.59 -9.20
CA SER A 40 3.94 19.04 -7.86
C SER A 40 3.37 19.98 -6.80
N ILE A 41 2.81 19.41 -5.74
CA ILE A 41 2.40 20.16 -4.55
C ILE A 41 3.55 20.07 -3.55
N GLU A 42 4.16 21.20 -3.23
CA GLU A 42 5.36 21.29 -2.39
C GLU A 42 5.16 20.55 -1.06
N TYR A 43 6.12 19.66 -0.71
CA TYR A 43 6.11 18.75 0.44
C TYR A 43 4.92 17.77 0.55
N VAL A 44 3.85 17.95 -0.24
CA VAL A 44 2.65 17.10 -0.19
C VAL A 44 2.77 15.93 -1.15
N SER A 45 2.99 16.21 -2.43
CA SER A 45 3.03 15.18 -3.47
C SER A 45 3.79 15.64 -4.71
N LYS A 46 4.82 14.88 -5.09
CA LYS A 46 5.55 15.07 -6.37
C LYS A 46 4.63 14.89 -7.57
N MET A 47 3.78 13.86 -7.53
CA MET A 47 2.91 13.45 -8.64
C MET A 47 1.46 13.28 -8.15
N PRO A 48 0.71 14.39 -8.00
CA PRO A 48 -0.66 14.37 -7.48
C PRO A 48 -1.61 13.48 -8.30
N ALA A 49 -1.39 13.42 -9.61
CA ALA A 49 -2.14 12.58 -10.53
C ALA A 49 -2.01 11.07 -10.24
N ILE A 50 -0.94 10.65 -9.56
CA ILE A 50 -0.72 9.26 -9.14
C ILE A 50 -1.15 9.09 -7.68
N SER A 51 -0.65 9.95 -6.80
CA SER A 51 -0.81 9.79 -5.35
C SER A 51 -2.26 9.91 -4.90
N VAL A 52 -3.03 10.86 -5.43
CA VAL A 52 -4.42 11.10 -5.01
C VAL A 52 -5.32 9.91 -5.38
N PRO A 53 -5.35 9.43 -6.64
CA PRO A 53 -6.13 8.23 -6.98
C PRO A 53 -5.69 7.00 -6.20
N LEU A 54 -4.39 6.81 -5.97
CA LEU A 54 -3.91 5.67 -5.19
C LEU A 54 -4.30 5.73 -3.72
N LEU A 55 -4.23 6.89 -3.09
CA LEU A 55 -4.71 7.06 -1.72
C LEU A 55 -6.20 6.73 -1.62
N ILE A 56 -7.02 7.20 -2.56
CA ILE A 56 -8.45 6.87 -2.60
C ILE A 56 -8.66 5.37 -2.83
N ALA A 57 -7.96 4.77 -3.80
CA ALA A 57 -8.06 3.34 -4.09
C ALA A 57 -7.64 2.48 -2.89
N SER A 58 -6.60 2.88 -2.17
CA SER A 58 -6.08 2.16 -1.02
C SER A 58 -7.09 2.05 0.13
N LEU A 59 -7.94 3.07 0.33
CA LEU A 59 -9.04 3.06 1.31
C LEU A 59 -10.09 1.99 1.01
N ILE A 60 -10.17 1.49 -0.22
CA ILE A 60 -11.13 0.47 -0.65
C ILE A 60 -10.43 -0.89 -0.76
N VAL A 61 -9.31 -0.94 -1.47
CA VAL A 61 -8.59 -2.17 -1.81
C VAL A 61 -7.99 -2.82 -0.56
N ILE A 62 -7.34 -2.06 0.32
CA ILE A 62 -6.66 -2.63 1.48
C ILE A 62 -7.67 -3.26 2.46
N PRO A 63 -8.78 -2.59 2.85
CA PRO A 63 -9.80 -3.24 3.68
C PRO A 63 -10.46 -4.44 3.00
N TYR A 64 -10.71 -4.37 1.69
CA TYR A 64 -11.30 -5.49 0.95
C TYR A 64 -10.40 -6.73 0.98
N LEU A 65 -9.12 -6.58 0.65
CA LEU A 65 -8.15 -7.67 0.67
C LEU A 65 -7.91 -8.19 2.09
N SER A 66 -7.85 -7.29 3.07
CA SER A 66 -7.70 -7.64 4.48
C SER A 66 -8.89 -8.49 4.95
N LYS A 67 -10.13 -8.09 4.63
CA LYS A 67 -11.33 -8.86 4.95
C LYS A 67 -11.26 -10.28 4.36
N ARG A 68 -10.93 -10.40 3.07
CA ARG A 68 -10.78 -11.69 2.36
C ARG A 68 -9.66 -12.57 2.91
N TYR A 69 -8.64 -11.98 3.52
CA TYR A 69 -7.57 -12.72 4.19
C TYR A 69 -8.02 -13.24 5.56
N LEU A 70 -8.69 -12.38 6.33
CA LEU A 70 -9.05 -12.60 7.74
C LEU A 70 -10.34 -13.42 7.96
N GLU A 71 -11.14 -13.66 6.92
CA GLU A 71 -12.43 -14.37 6.99
C GLU A 71 -12.40 -15.69 7.79
N ASN A 72 -11.29 -16.44 7.71
CA ASN A 72 -11.15 -17.74 8.38
C ASN A 72 -10.06 -17.75 9.48
N ALA A 73 -9.55 -16.57 9.87
CA ALA A 73 -8.56 -16.46 10.92
C ALA A 73 -9.22 -16.60 12.31
N VAL A 74 -8.57 -17.34 13.21
CA VAL A 74 -9.02 -17.54 14.59
C VAL A 74 -8.87 -16.24 15.40
N ASP A 75 -7.67 -15.65 15.36
CA ASP A 75 -7.39 -14.33 15.93
C ASP A 75 -7.21 -13.33 14.79
N LYS A 76 -8.28 -12.59 14.48
CA LYS A 76 -8.28 -11.65 13.36
C LYS A 76 -7.45 -10.40 13.64
N ILE A 77 -7.24 -10.02 14.90
CA ILE A 77 -6.49 -8.81 15.25
C ILE A 77 -4.98 -9.08 15.11
N ALA A 78 -4.51 -10.21 15.65
CA ALA A 78 -3.12 -10.62 15.50
C ALA A 78 -2.76 -10.84 14.01
N GLU A 79 -3.60 -11.57 13.27
CA GLU A 79 -3.37 -11.83 11.84
C GLU A 79 -3.41 -10.53 11.02
N ALA A 80 -4.31 -9.60 11.35
CA ALA A 80 -4.38 -8.30 10.67
C ALA A 80 -3.11 -7.46 10.87
N THR A 81 -2.55 -7.51 12.08
CA THR A 81 -1.30 -6.81 12.41
C THR A 81 -0.15 -7.36 11.59
N VAL A 82 -0.03 -8.70 11.54
CA VAL A 82 1.00 -9.37 10.72
C VAL A 82 0.78 -9.09 9.23
N LEU A 83 -0.46 -9.10 8.75
CA LEU A 83 -0.79 -8.76 7.37
C LEU A 83 -0.35 -7.34 7.01
N GLY A 84 -0.64 -6.35 7.86
CA GLY A 84 -0.20 -4.97 7.65
C GLY A 84 1.32 -4.82 7.63
N VAL A 85 2.03 -5.54 8.49
CA VAL A 85 3.51 -5.57 8.47
C VAL A 85 4.03 -6.20 7.17
N ILE A 86 3.46 -7.32 6.72
CA ILE A 86 3.84 -7.96 5.45
C ILE A 86 3.61 -7.00 4.28
N PHE A 87 2.44 -6.36 4.23
CA PHE A 87 2.14 -5.40 3.18
C PHE A 87 3.13 -4.24 3.19
N LEU A 88 3.43 -3.69 4.36
CA LEU A 88 4.38 -2.58 4.51
C LEU A 88 5.77 -2.98 4.04
N VAL A 89 6.31 -4.09 4.55
CA VAL A 89 7.67 -4.54 4.22
C VAL A 89 7.83 -4.77 2.73
N ILE A 90 6.89 -5.47 2.09
CA ILE A 90 6.98 -5.76 0.65
C ILE A 90 6.85 -4.47 -0.16
N ASN A 91 5.89 -3.59 0.14
CA ASN A 91 5.73 -2.35 -0.62
C ASN A 91 6.91 -1.40 -0.44
N VAL A 92 7.45 -1.25 0.78
CA VAL A 92 8.66 -0.44 1.03
C VAL A 92 9.86 -0.99 0.26
N LEU A 93 10.04 -2.32 0.21
CA LEU A 93 11.15 -2.94 -0.54
C LEU A 93 11.02 -2.71 -2.05
N LEU A 94 9.80 -2.83 -2.59
CA LEU A 94 9.55 -2.59 -4.01
C LEU A 94 9.68 -1.10 -4.36
N ASP A 95 9.20 -0.20 -3.49
CA ASP A 95 9.38 1.24 -3.66
C ASP A 95 10.84 1.64 -3.56
N LEU A 96 11.62 1.02 -2.67
CA LEU A 96 13.06 1.23 -2.60
C LEU A 96 13.75 0.80 -3.90
N LEU A 97 13.31 -0.31 -4.51
CA LEU A 97 13.82 -0.74 -5.81
C LEU A 97 13.48 0.30 -6.90
N MET A 98 12.25 0.82 -6.91
CA MET A 98 11.84 1.90 -7.81
C MET A 98 12.64 3.18 -7.57
N TYR A 99 12.92 3.51 -6.31
CA TYR A 99 13.73 4.66 -5.92
C TYR A 99 15.17 4.54 -6.45
N LEU A 100 15.78 3.37 -6.31
CA LEU A 100 17.15 3.13 -6.77
C LEU A 100 17.29 3.04 -8.30
N THR A 101 16.18 2.89 -9.03
CA THR A 101 16.20 2.64 -10.48
C THR A 101 15.55 3.73 -11.33
N ILE A 102 14.47 4.34 -10.84
CA ILE A 102 13.55 5.17 -11.63
C ILE A 102 13.36 6.56 -11.02
N TYR A 103 13.24 6.68 -9.68
CA TYR A 103 12.96 7.97 -9.05
C TYR A 103 14.23 8.77 -8.69
N ASP A 104 14.05 10.09 -8.53
CA ASP A 104 15.11 11.02 -8.12
C ASP A 104 15.23 11.10 -6.58
N GLN A 105 16.29 11.74 -6.09
CA GLN A 105 16.70 11.78 -4.67
C GLN A 105 15.66 12.43 -3.73
N ASP A 106 14.66 13.15 -4.27
CA ASP A 106 13.65 13.87 -3.49
C ASP A 106 12.39 13.04 -3.18
N TYR A 107 12.28 11.80 -3.69
CA TYR A 107 11.10 10.96 -3.57
C TYR A 107 10.53 10.90 -2.14
N TYR A 108 11.35 10.55 -1.14
CA TYR A 108 10.89 10.39 0.25
C TYR A 108 10.60 11.70 1.00
N THR A 109 10.78 12.86 0.36
CA THR A 109 10.47 14.19 0.93
C THR A 109 8.96 14.45 1.00
N TYR A 110 8.16 13.73 0.20
CA TYR A 110 6.73 13.99 0.04
C TYR A 110 5.87 13.19 1.03
N ILE A 111 4.96 13.89 1.73
CA ILE A 111 4.11 13.30 2.77
C ILE A 111 3.15 12.22 2.23
N SER A 112 2.76 12.29 0.96
CA SER A 112 1.85 11.31 0.34
C SER A 112 2.34 9.87 0.45
N ILE A 113 3.65 9.65 0.41
CA ILE A 113 4.26 8.31 0.53
C ILE A 113 4.07 7.79 1.95
N TRP A 114 4.35 8.63 2.94
CA TRP A 114 4.20 8.29 4.35
C TRP A 114 2.73 8.02 4.72
N ILE A 115 1.79 8.78 4.14
CA ILE A 115 0.35 8.51 4.28
C ILE A 115 -0.01 7.15 3.68
N SER A 116 0.52 6.81 2.50
CA SER A 116 0.31 5.49 1.89
C SER A 116 0.81 4.36 2.79
N TYR A 117 2.02 4.48 3.35
CA TYR A 117 2.56 3.50 4.31
C TYR A 117 1.72 3.40 5.58
N ALA A 118 1.22 4.53 6.10
CA ALA A 118 0.30 4.52 7.22
C ALA A 118 -0.99 3.77 6.89
N PHE A 119 -1.56 3.96 5.70
CA PHE A 119 -2.76 3.22 5.25
C PHE A 119 -2.50 1.72 5.12
N ILE A 120 -1.36 1.33 4.54
CA ILE A 120 -0.95 -0.06 4.41
C ILE A 120 -0.84 -0.76 5.77
N LEU A 121 -0.38 -0.05 6.79
CA LEU A 121 -0.23 -0.60 8.14
C LEU A 121 -1.53 -0.58 8.95
N ILE A 122 -2.26 0.54 8.94
CA ILE A 122 -3.39 0.79 9.84
C ILE A 122 -4.69 0.17 9.34
N LEU A 123 -4.95 0.20 8.02
CA LEU A 123 -6.23 -0.29 7.47
C LEU A 123 -6.45 -1.79 7.68
N PRO A 124 -5.43 -2.68 7.56
CA PRO A 124 -5.59 -4.07 7.93
C PRO A 124 -5.97 -4.24 9.40
N MET A 125 -5.26 -3.55 10.32
CA MET A 125 -5.53 -3.61 11.75
C MET A 125 -6.97 -3.17 12.08
N TYR A 126 -7.41 -2.06 11.49
CA TYR A 126 -8.77 -1.56 11.64
C TYR A 126 -9.80 -2.58 11.14
N THR A 127 -9.53 -3.21 10.00
CA THR A 127 -10.39 -4.26 9.43
C THR A 127 -10.47 -5.48 10.34
N GLY A 128 -9.34 -5.92 10.88
CA GLY A 128 -9.29 -7.04 11.83
C GLY A 128 -10.07 -6.77 13.10
N LYS A 129 -9.91 -5.58 13.69
CA LYS A 129 -10.69 -5.15 14.87
C LYS A 129 -12.19 -5.16 14.59
N ARG A 130 -12.61 -4.69 13.41
CA ARG A 130 -14.03 -4.66 13.01
C ARG A 130 -14.63 -6.05 12.75
N MET A 131 -13.82 -7.05 12.40
CA MET A 131 -14.29 -8.42 12.14
C MET A 131 -14.23 -9.35 13.36
N GLN A 132 -13.47 -8.95 14.39
CA GLN A 132 -13.39 -9.68 15.65
C GLN A 132 -14.55 -9.33 16.58
N ASN A 133 -14.96 -8.06 16.57
CA ASN A 133 -16.15 -7.54 17.24
C ASN A 133 -17.43 -7.88 16.45
#